data_AF-A0A9D1JLS1-F1
#
_entry.id   AF-A0A9D1JLS1-F1
#
_cell.length_a   1.000
_cell.length_b   1.000
_cell.length_c   1.000
_cell.angle_alpha   90.00
_cell.angle_beta   90.00
_cell.angle_gamma   90.00
#
_symmetry.space_group_name_H-M   'P 1'
#
loop_
_entity.id
_entity.type
_entity.pdbx_description
1 polymer ?
#
loop_
_entity_poly.entity_id
_entity_poly.type
_entity_poly.pdbx_seq_one_letter_code
_entity_poly.pdbx_strand_id
1 'polypeptide(L)' 'MKIIIIGGVAAGAKAAAKSRRLLPDAEIDLYTDDTHVSYSACGIPYYIEGNFEDYRTLLV' A
#
# COMPACT_ATOMS: atom_id res chain seq x y z
N MET A 1 18.77 -12.00 -4.19
CA MET A 1 17.71 -11.92 -5.23
C MET A 1 17.11 -10.53 -5.17
N LYS A 2 16.81 -9.90 -6.32
CA LYS A 2 16.19 -8.58 -6.38
C LYS A 2 14.75 -8.69 -6.86
N ILE A 3 13.82 -8.08 -6.14
CA ILE A 3 12.38 -8.06 -6.44
C ILE A 3 11.96 -6.62 -6.64
N ILE A 4 11.40 -6.31 -7.80
CA ILE A 4 10.86 -4.98 -8.10
C ILE A 4 9.34 -5.10 -8.18
N ILE A 5 8.64 -4.23 -7.45
CA ILE A 5 7.19 -4.17 -7.38
C ILE A 5 6.73 -2.81 -7.92
N ILE A 6 5.84 -2.83 -8.91
CA ILE A 6 5.26 -1.62 -9.50
C ILE A 6 3.79 -1.51 -9.08
N GLY A 7 3.45 -0.40 -8.44
CA GLY A 7 2.15 -0.14 -7.81
C GLY A 7 2.17 -0.42 -6.30
N GLY A 8 1.76 0.56 -5.50
CA GLY A 8 1.90 0.55 -4.04
C GLY A 8 0.63 0.36 -3.22
N VAL A 9 -0.54 0.17 -3.86
CA VAL A 9 -1.83 0.22 -3.14
C VAL A 9 -2.15 -1.10 -2.44
N ALA A 10 -2.92 -2.00 -3.06
CA ALA A 10 -3.39 -3.21 -2.38
C ALA A 10 -2.45 -4.41 -2.59
N ALA A 11 -2.34 -4.88 -3.83
CA ALA A 11 -1.58 -6.09 -4.14
C ALA A 11 -0.07 -5.87 -3.97
N GLY A 12 0.46 -4.74 -4.44
CA GLY A 12 1.89 -4.45 -4.39
C GLY A 12 2.43 -4.32 -2.96
N ALA A 13 1.74 -3.58 -2.09
CA ALA A 13 2.10 -3.49 -0.67
C ALA A 13 2.06 -4.87 0.02
N LYS A 14 1.03 -5.68 -0.26
CA LYS A 14 0.94 -7.05 0.27
C LYS A 14 2.05 -7.95 -0.23
N ALA A 15 2.39 -7.87 -1.52
CA ALA A 15 3.50 -8.60 -2.11
C ALA A 15 4.83 -8.19 -1.47
N ALA A 16 5.09 -6.89 -1.31
CA ALA A 16 6.30 -6.38 -0.67
C ALA A 16 6.42 -6.88 0.78
N ALA A 17 5.35 -6.74 1.57
CA ALA A 17 5.31 -7.17 2.95
C ALA A 17 5.48 -8.70 3.08
N LYS A 18 4.89 -9.49 2.19
CA LYS A 18 5.05 -10.96 2.21
C LYS A 18 6.44 -11.38 1.78
N SER A 19 6.98 -10.77 0.72
CA SER A 19 8.34 -11.01 0.25
C SER A 19 9.37 -10.71 1.33
N ARG A 20 9.26 -9.57 2.03
CA ARG A 20 10.18 -9.25 3.14
C ARG A 20 10.15 -10.27 4.27
N ARG A 21 8.98 -10.85 4.58
CA ARG A 21 8.84 -11.89 5.61
C ARG A 21 9.42 -13.24 5.19
N LEU A 22 9.27 -13.62 3.93
CA LEU A 22 9.72 -14.92 3.42
C LEU A 22 11.18 -14.92 2.96
N LEU A 23 11.69 -13.76 2.56
CA LEU A 23 12.98 -13.60 1.90
C LEU A 23 13.73 -12.43 2.56
N PRO A 24 14.23 -12.60 3.79
CA PRO A 24 14.85 -11.51 4.54
C PRO A 24 16.06 -10.90 3.83
N ASP A 25 16.82 -11.72 3.09
CA ASP A 25 18.01 -11.31 2.35
C ASP A 25 17.72 -10.79 0.93
N ALA A 26 16.45 -10.73 0.51
CA ALA A 26 16.10 -10.14 -0.77
C ALA A 26 16.16 -8.61 -0.73
N GLU A 27 16.67 -8.02 -1.81
CA GLU A 27 16.53 -6.60 -2.10
C GLU A 27 15.13 -6.40 -2.71
N ILE A 28 14.31 -5.55 -2.10
CA ILE A 28 12.90 -5.37 -2.46
C ILE A 28 12.66 -3.87 -2.64
N ASP A 29 12.45 -3.46 -3.89
CA ASP A 29 12.12 -2.09 -4.27
C ASP A 29 10.66 -2.02 -4.69
N LEU A 30 9.91 -1.04 -4.14
CA LEU A 30 8.54 -0.76 -4.52
C LEU A 30 8.46 0.66 -5.09
N TYR A 31 7.88 0.78 -6.28
CA TYR A 31 7.66 2.05 -6.94
C TYR A 31 6.16 2.26 -7.18
N THR A 32 5.68 3.46 -6.90
CA THR A 32 4.30 3.88 -7.16
C THR A 32 4.32 5.34 -7.57
N ASP A 33 3.43 5.72 -8.47
CA ASP A 33 3.19 7.13 -8.86
C ASP A 33 2.25 7.85 -7.88
N ASP A 34 1.44 7.09 -7.14
CA ASP A 34 0.62 7.59 -6.05
C ASP A 34 1.43 8.32 -4.96
N THR A 35 0.83 9.36 -4.37
CA THR A 35 1.44 10.09 -3.25
C THR A 35 1.51 9.26 -1.97
N HIS A 36 0.63 8.26 -1.83
CA HIS A 36 0.58 7.38 -0.67
C HIS A 36 0.68 5.92 -1.11
N VAL A 37 1.44 5.13 -0.35
CA VAL A 37 1.40 3.68 -0.44
C VAL A 37 0.34 3.15 0.52
N SER A 38 -0.25 2.00 0.18
CA SER A 38 -1.14 1.25 1.07
C SER A 38 -2.27 2.09 1.66
N TYR A 39 -3.33 2.29 0.88
CA TYR A 39 -4.54 2.99 1.33
C TYR A 39 -5.81 2.25 0.91
N SER A 40 -6.88 2.49 1.64
CA SER A 40 -8.20 1.89 1.40
C SER A 40 -8.99 2.70 0.38
N ALA A 41 -8.84 2.37 -0.91
CA ALA A 41 -9.66 2.95 -1.97
C ALA A 41 -11.16 2.70 -1.76
N CYS A 42 -11.51 1.52 -1.23
CA CYS A 42 -12.88 1.17 -0.86
C CYS A 42 -13.44 2.02 0.28
N GLY A 43 -12.59 2.65 1.09
CA GLY A 43 -12.95 3.51 2.21
C GLY A 43 -13.29 4.95 1.81
N ILE A 44 -12.87 5.39 0.61
CA ILE A 44 -13.05 6.76 0.12
C ILE A 44 -14.53 7.20 0.09
N PRO A 45 -15.48 6.39 -0.38
CA PRO A 45 -16.90 6.79 -0.41
C PRO A 45 -17.44 7.17 0.98
N TYR A 46 -17.00 6.47 2.03
CA TYR A 46 -17.43 6.73 3.41
C TYR A 46 -16.79 7.99 3.99
N TYR A 47 -15.56 8.33 3.58
CA TYR A 47 -14.97 9.63 3.91
C TYR A 47 -15.77 10.77 3.27
N ILE A 48 -16.14 10.63 1.98
CA ILE A 48 -16.96 11.63 1.27
C ILE A 48 -18.34 11.79 1.91
N GLU A 49 -18.92 10.70 2.44
CA GLU A 49 -20.18 10.71 3.20
C GLU A 49 -20.07 11.42 4.57
N GLY A 50 -18.86 11.63 5.08
CA GLY A 50 -18.61 12.26 6.38
C GLY A 50 -18.50 11.28 7.55
N ASN A 51 -18.38 9.98 7.29
CA ASN A 51 -18.20 8.96 8.35
C ASN A 51 -16.82 9.06 9.02
N PHE A 52 -15.86 9.71 8.36
CA PHE A 52 -14.52 9.99 8.90
C PHE A 52 -14.21 11.47 8.70
N GLU A 53 -13.72 12.14 9.74
CA GLU A 53 -13.32 13.55 9.65
C GLU A 53 -11.98 13.74 8.93
N ASP A 54 -11.14 12.71 8.90
CA ASP A 54 -9.78 12.76 8.40
C ASP A 54 -9.48 11.60 7.44
N TYR A 55 -9.13 11.92 6.18
CA TYR A 55 -8.80 10.92 5.16
C TYR A 55 -7.58 10.07 5.52
N ARG A 56 -6.71 10.54 6.43
CA ARG A 56 -5.54 9.78 6.88
C ARG A 56 -5.92 8.47 7.56
N THR A 57 -7.15 8.35 8.05
CA THR A 57 -7.72 7.09 8.57
C THR A 57 -7.82 5.99 7.51
N LEU A 58 -7.74 6.34 6.22
CA LEU A 58 -7.75 5.41 5.10
C LEU A 58 -6.37 4.86 4.75
N LEU A 59 -5.28 5.38 5.34
CA LEU A 59 -3.92 4.86 5.13
C LEU A 59 -3.71 3.61 6.00
N VAL A 60 -3.18 2.52 5.43
CA VAL A 60 -3.19 1.16 6.03
C VAL A 60 -1.82 0.51 6.05
#